data_AF-A0A9N9UXG8-F1
#
_entry.id   AF-A0A9N9UXG8-F1
#
_cell.length_a   1.000
_cell.length_b   1.000
_cell.length_c   1.000
_cell.angle_alpha   90.00
_cell.angle_beta   90.00
_cell.angle_gamma   90.00
#
_symmetry.space_group_name_H-M   'P 1'
#
loop_
_entity.id
_entity.type
_entity.pdbx_description
1 polymer ?
#
loop_
_entity_poly.entity_id
_entity_poly.type
_entity_poly.pdbx_seq_one_letter_code
_entity_poly.pdbx_strand_id
1 'polypeptide(L)'
;MSAETLCASICLSWYETLVNRKGSAWLAHSMASADLIQLRGPGVHMTGFDRALLLAHHGLISSHALMQRKPSFMCEPAWIAVVDPTGSGDGQGSHLQLIVEHFQHLDVLSLVRNRISDIISTADYDQSNLTQLTETLKCLRLALRGHLPIPQHHFGLLRSGQPLPIETPHPVLLCKDALAYLSVNIEMLNLLDKLRWAAESNLCMAETISNVICIFNSDEREGHNKEIIGDASLQTMQESLNAEIVALFSLARQAYQRAIPVSPLSCRRLALIYQALYRSLQTRGEEFHPIWHQMMEMFVNR
;
A
#
# COMPACT_ATOMS: atom_id res chain seq x y z
N MET A 1 17.12 -15.56 22.09
CA MET A 1 15.74 -16.05 21.93
C MET A 1 15.71 -17.01 20.75
N SER A 2 15.07 -18.18 20.87
CA SER A 2 15.13 -19.21 19.83
C SER A 2 14.09 -18.97 18.72
N ALA A 3 14.27 -19.61 17.56
CA ALA A 3 13.31 -19.56 16.44
C ALA A 3 11.93 -20.08 16.84
N GLU A 4 11.87 -21.07 17.73
CA GLU A 4 10.64 -21.66 18.26
C GLU A 4 9.86 -20.67 19.12
N THR A 5 10.54 -19.86 19.94
CA THR A 5 9.87 -18.80 20.71
C THR A 5 9.25 -17.75 19.79
N LEU A 6 9.97 -17.35 18.74
CA LEU A 6 9.43 -16.42 17.74
C LEU A 6 8.24 -17.03 16.98
N CYS A 7 8.35 -18.28 16.55
CA CYS A 7 7.28 -19.02 15.90
C CYS A 7 6.04 -19.09 16.78
N ALA A 8 6.18 -19.41 18.07
CA ALA A 8 5.07 -19.44 19.02
C ALA A 8 4.38 -18.07 19.13
N SER A 9 5.14 -16.98 19.19
CA SER A 9 4.61 -15.61 19.21
C SER A 9 3.81 -15.28 17.93
N ILE A 10 4.36 -15.60 16.75
CA ILE A 10 3.69 -15.40 15.47
C ILE A 10 2.40 -16.22 15.40
N CYS A 11 2.46 -17.52 15.72
CA CYS A 11 1.30 -18.40 15.76
C CYS A 11 0.21 -17.89 16.71
N LEU A 12 0.57 -17.35 17.88
CA LEU A 12 -0.37 -16.76 18.81
C LEU A 12 -1.07 -15.53 18.22
N SER A 13 -0.32 -14.63 17.58
CA SER A 13 -0.89 -13.46 16.89
C SER A 13 -1.88 -13.86 15.79
N TRP A 14 -1.57 -14.94 15.05
CA TRP A 14 -2.44 -15.47 14.00
C TRP A 14 -3.68 -16.11 14.59
N TYR A 15 -3.54 -16.90 15.66
CA TYR A 15 -4.67 -17.48 16.38
C TYR A 15 -5.65 -16.40 16.85
N GLU A 16 -5.15 -15.33 17.45
CA GLU A 16 -6.00 -14.21 17.90
C GLU A 16 -6.68 -13.48 16.75
N THR A 17 -5.98 -13.27 15.64
CA THR A 17 -6.56 -12.74 14.40
C THR A 17 -7.74 -13.61 13.93
N LEU A 18 -7.63 -14.94 14.07
CA LEU A 18 -8.64 -15.89 13.64
C LEU A 18 -9.77 -16.13 14.64
N VAL A 19 -9.56 -15.89 15.93
CA VAL A 19 -10.56 -16.18 16.98
C VAL A 19 -11.21 -14.91 17.53
N ASN A 20 -10.44 -13.86 17.77
CA ASN A 20 -10.93 -12.62 18.38
C ASN A 20 -11.44 -11.63 17.32
N ARG A 21 -12.75 -11.62 17.08
CA ARG A 21 -13.39 -10.76 16.07
C ARG A 21 -13.51 -9.28 16.45
N LYS A 22 -13.34 -8.93 17.74
CA LYS A 22 -13.71 -7.59 18.24
C LYS A 22 -12.52 -6.81 18.83
N GLY A 23 -11.48 -7.49 19.29
CA GLY A 23 -10.30 -6.86 19.91
C GLY A 23 -9.20 -6.47 18.92
N SER A 24 -8.44 -5.43 19.27
CA SER A 24 -7.17 -5.05 18.63
C SER A 24 -5.95 -5.76 19.26
N ALA A 25 -6.15 -6.68 20.20
CA ALA A 25 -5.08 -7.38 20.91
C ALA A 25 -4.10 -8.09 19.96
N TRP A 26 -4.62 -8.66 18.86
CA TRP A 26 -3.81 -9.32 17.84
C TRP A 26 -2.76 -8.38 17.22
N LEU A 27 -3.02 -7.06 17.15
CA LEU A 27 -2.04 -6.08 16.67
C LEU A 27 -0.87 -5.99 17.63
N ALA A 28 -1.12 -5.95 18.94
CA ALA A 28 -0.06 -5.86 19.94
C ALA A 28 0.87 -7.08 19.89
N HIS A 29 0.33 -8.29 19.74
CA HIS A 29 1.17 -9.49 19.57
C HIS A 29 1.85 -9.56 18.19
N SER A 30 1.20 -9.08 17.14
CA SER A 30 1.83 -8.97 15.82
C SER A 30 3.02 -8.00 15.84
N MET A 31 2.87 -6.88 16.55
CA MET A 31 3.93 -5.89 16.77
C MET A 31 5.06 -6.46 17.62
N ALA A 32 4.74 -7.10 18.75
CA ALA A 32 5.77 -7.73 19.58
C ALA A 32 6.59 -8.75 18.76
N SER A 33 5.94 -9.52 17.88
CA SER A 33 6.64 -10.44 16.99
C SER A 33 7.53 -9.72 15.97
N ALA A 34 7.12 -8.54 15.48
CA ALA A 34 7.95 -7.70 14.61
C ALA A 34 9.16 -7.12 15.35
N ASP A 35 8.98 -6.64 16.58
CA ASP A 35 10.06 -6.15 17.43
C ASP A 35 11.07 -7.27 17.72
N LEU A 36 10.59 -8.48 17.99
CA LEU A 36 11.42 -9.66 18.19
C LEU A 36 12.22 -10.04 16.94
N ILE A 37 11.63 -9.93 15.75
CA ILE A 37 12.36 -10.10 14.47
C ILE A 37 13.46 -9.04 14.37
N GLN A 38 13.11 -7.77 14.57
CA GLN A 38 14.07 -6.67 14.43
C GLN A 38 15.24 -6.80 15.43
N LEU A 39 14.96 -7.14 16.69
CA LEU A 39 15.95 -7.33 17.75
C LEU A 39 16.93 -8.47 17.48
N ARG A 40 16.50 -9.50 16.76
CA ARG A 40 17.38 -10.62 16.37
C ARG A 40 18.32 -10.26 15.22
N GLY A 41 18.03 -9.17 14.51
CA GLY A 41 18.83 -8.65 13.41
C GLY A 41 18.69 -9.45 12.11
N PRO A 42 18.99 -8.82 10.97
CA PRO A 42 18.79 -9.42 9.64
C PRO A 42 19.62 -10.68 9.42
N GLY A 43 20.81 -10.77 10.03
CA GLY A 43 21.75 -11.87 9.82
C GLY A 43 21.21 -13.26 10.17
N VAL A 44 20.34 -13.38 11.17
CA VAL A 44 19.76 -14.69 11.53
C VAL A 44 18.61 -15.10 10.61
N HIS A 45 18.06 -14.17 9.83
CA HIS A 45 16.91 -14.41 8.95
C HIS A 45 17.33 -14.67 7.50
N MET A 46 18.63 -14.85 7.22
CA MET A 46 19.15 -15.04 5.86
C MET A 46 18.70 -16.35 5.20
N THR A 47 18.46 -17.41 5.98
CA THR A 47 18.11 -18.74 5.44
C THR A 47 17.21 -19.54 6.39
N GLY A 48 16.69 -20.67 5.91
CA GLY A 48 16.04 -21.67 6.74
C GLY A 48 14.76 -21.20 7.44
N PHE A 49 14.55 -21.71 8.64
CA PHE A 49 13.31 -21.51 9.39
C PHE A 49 13.12 -20.05 9.82
N ASP A 50 14.17 -19.37 10.26
CA ASP A 50 14.10 -17.95 10.64
C ASP A 50 13.71 -17.05 9.46
N ARG A 51 14.21 -17.34 8.24
CA ARG A 51 13.78 -16.64 7.02
C ARG A 51 12.30 -16.89 6.74
N ALA A 52 11.86 -18.14 6.86
CA ALA A 52 10.45 -18.49 6.64
C ALA A 52 9.52 -17.75 7.62
N LEU A 53 9.93 -17.59 8.88
CA LEU A 53 9.18 -16.81 9.88
C LEU A 53 9.10 -15.33 9.50
N LEU A 54 10.21 -14.73 9.05
CA LEU A 54 10.23 -13.35 8.55
C LEU A 54 9.27 -13.17 7.36
N LEU A 55 9.39 -14.02 6.33
CA LEU A 55 8.56 -13.94 5.12
C LEU A 55 7.07 -14.15 5.42
N ALA A 56 6.74 -15.06 6.34
CA ALA A 56 5.38 -15.29 6.79
C ALA A 56 4.77 -14.09 7.52
N HIS A 57 5.61 -13.33 8.26
CA HIS A 57 5.18 -12.18 9.07
C HIS A 57 5.28 -10.83 8.34
N HIS A 58 6.04 -10.75 7.24
CA HIS A 58 6.34 -9.52 6.50
C HIS A 58 5.10 -8.67 6.21
N GLY A 59 4.04 -9.25 5.66
CA GLY A 59 2.83 -8.49 5.37
C GLY A 59 2.16 -7.84 6.58
N LEU A 60 2.30 -8.41 7.79
CA LEU A 60 1.81 -7.78 9.02
C LEU A 60 2.71 -6.64 9.48
N ILE A 61 4.03 -6.77 9.31
CA ILE A 61 5.02 -5.72 9.57
C ILE A 61 4.70 -4.49 8.70
N SER A 62 4.58 -4.68 7.38
CA SER A 62 4.29 -3.60 6.43
C SER A 62 2.94 -2.95 6.70
N SER A 63 1.91 -3.76 6.98
CA SER A 63 0.57 -3.24 7.32
C SER A 63 0.57 -2.40 8.59
N HIS A 64 1.33 -2.82 9.61
CA HIS A 64 1.44 -2.07 10.85
C HIS A 64 2.19 -0.74 10.64
N ALA A 65 3.30 -0.74 9.90
CA ALA A 65 4.03 0.47 9.53
C ALA A 65 3.11 1.49 8.82
N LEU A 66 2.30 1.00 7.88
CA LEU A 66 1.26 1.79 7.20
C LEU A 66 0.22 2.39 8.15
N MET A 67 -0.26 1.61 9.12
CA MET A 67 -1.22 2.06 10.13
C MET A 67 -0.66 3.14 11.05
N GLN A 68 0.62 3.03 11.41
CA GLN A 68 1.29 3.96 12.30
C GLN A 68 1.80 5.22 11.59
N ARG A 69 1.88 5.19 10.25
CA ARG A 69 2.58 6.20 9.44
C ARG A 69 4.03 6.36 9.86
N LYS A 70 4.69 5.22 10.06
CA LYS A 70 6.11 5.15 10.37
C LYS A 70 6.80 4.31 9.31
N PRO A 71 8.07 4.60 8.99
CA PRO A 71 8.85 3.74 8.12
C PRO A 71 8.94 2.33 8.70
N SER A 72 8.80 1.32 7.84
CA SER A 72 9.07 -0.08 8.17
C SER A 72 10.58 -0.30 8.22
N PHE A 73 11.09 -1.04 9.22
CA PHE A 73 12.51 -1.45 9.24
C PHE A 73 12.87 -2.33 8.02
N MET A 74 11.87 -2.91 7.37
CA MET A 74 12.02 -3.65 6.11
C MET A 74 12.52 -2.77 4.95
N CYS A 75 12.45 -1.44 5.06
CA CYS A 75 13.03 -0.50 4.09
C CYS A 75 14.55 -0.33 4.25
N GLU A 76 15.15 -0.82 5.33
CA GLU A 76 16.60 -0.70 5.53
C GLU A 76 17.34 -1.69 4.59
N PRO A 77 18.49 -1.30 4.01
CA PRO A 77 19.20 -2.13 3.02
C PRO A 77 19.50 -3.56 3.49
N ALA A 78 19.83 -3.72 4.78
CA ALA A 78 20.14 -5.02 5.35
C ALA A 78 18.91 -5.96 5.38
N TRP A 79 17.71 -5.43 5.56
CA TRP A 79 16.47 -6.22 5.56
C TRP A 79 15.94 -6.48 4.14
N ILE A 80 16.14 -5.53 3.21
CA ILE A 80 15.83 -5.73 1.79
C ILE A 80 16.61 -6.93 1.24
N ALA A 81 17.91 -7.05 1.56
CA ALA A 81 18.75 -8.16 1.13
C ALA A 81 18.28 -9.53 1.65
N VAL A 82 17.66 -9.57 2.84
CA VAL A 82 17.16 -10.82 3.45
C VAL A 82 15.93 -11.34 2.70
N VAL A 83 15.02 -10.44 2.32
CA VAL A 83 13.77 -10.82 1.64
C VAL A 83 13.92 -11.00 0.14
N ASP A 84 15.04 -10.56 -0.44
CA ASP A 84 15.30 -10.70 -1.87
C ASP A 84 15.13 -12.15 -2.33
N PRO A 85 14.14 -12.44 -3.19
CA PRO A 85 13.86 -13.79 -3.65
C PRO A 85 14.98 -14.34 -4.55
N THR A 86 15.80 -13.48 -5.14
CA THR A 86 16.87 -13.87 -6.08
C THR A 86 18.12 -14.44 -5.41
N GLY A 87 18.34 -14.12 -4.13
CA GLY A 87 19.51 -14.59 -3.36
C GLY A 87 19.37 -16.00 -2.81
N SER A 88 18.16 -16.54 -2.75
CA SER A 88 17.89 -17.92 -2.34
C SER A 88 17.78 -18.80 -3.58
N GLY A 89 18.80 -19.62 -3.87
CA GLY A 89 18.89 -20.50 -5.05
C GLY A 89 17.82 -21.60 -5.19
N ASP A 90 16.63 -21.42 -4.59
CA ASP A 90 15.47 -22.29 -4.69
C ASP A 90 14.51 -21.79 -5.78
N GLY A 91 14.40 -22.54 -6.87
CA GLY A 91 13.58 -22.23 -8.06
C GLY A 91 12.06 -22.28 -7.87
N GLN A 92 11.50 -21.77 -6.77
CA GLN A 92 10.04 -21.62 -6.53
C GLN A 92 9.51 -20.26 -7.02
N GLY A 93 10.11 -19.75 -8.11
CA GLY A 93 10.28 -18.33 -8.42
C GLY A 93 9.22 -17.64 -9.27
N SER A 94 7.96 -17.59 -8.84
CA SER A 94 7.07 -16.50 -9.33
C SER A 94 6.06 -16.04 -8.28
N HIS A 95 5.32 -16.96 -7.64
CA HIS A 95 4.25 -16.56 -6.71
C HIS A 95 4.78 -15.98 -5.38
N LEU A 96 5.79 -16.59 -4.78
CA LEU A 96 6.42 -16.04 -3.56
C LEU A 96 7.11 -14.71 -3.84
N GLN A 97 7.74 -14.59 -5.00
CA GLN A 97 8.34 -13.33 -5.46
C GLN A 97 7.30 -12.22 -5.55
N LEU A 98 6.15 -12.46 -6.21
CA LEU A 98 5.08 -11.47 -6.29
C LEU A 98 4.54 -11.06 -4.91
N ILE A 99 4.45 -12.00 -3.96
CA ILE A 99 4.03 -11.69 -2.58
C ILE A 99 5.07 -10.81 -1.88
N VAL A 100 6.35 -11.12 -2.01
CA VAL A 100 7.43 -10.34 -1.40
C VAL A 100 7.49 -8.94 -2.01
N GLU A 101 7.43 -8.84 -3.34
CA GLU A 101 7.38 -7.56 -4.07
C GLU A 101 6.18 -6.72 -3.62
N HIS A 102 5.00 -7.34 -3.49
CA HIS A 102 3.82 -6.68 -2.93
C HIS A 102 4.08 -6.10 -1.53
N PHE A 103 4.72 -6.86 -0.63
CA PHE A 103 5.01 -6.36 0.72
C PHE A 103 6.09 -5.27 0.72
N GLN A 104 7.11 -5.37 -0.13
CA GLN A 104 8.10 -4.30 -0.32
C GLN A 104 7.43 -3.00 -0.79
N HIS A 105 6.45 -3.09 -1.69
CA HIS A 105 5.65 -1.93 -2.11
C HIS A 105 4.85 -1.32 -0.94
N LEU A 106 4.28 -2.15 -0.04
CA LEU A 106 3.63 -1.65 1.17
C LEU A 106 4.60 -0.98 2.15
N ASP A 107 5.82 -1.50 2.28
CA ASP A 107 6.87 -0.87 3.08
C ASP A 107 7.22 0.52 2.53
N VAL A 108 7.43 0.64 1.21
CA VAL A 108 7.67 1.94 0.55
C VAL A 108 6.49 2.89 0.74
N LEU A 109 5.25 2.39 0.63
CA LEU A 109 4.07 3.21 0.89
C LEU A 109 4.03 3.74 2.34
N SER A 110 4.49 2.96 3.32
CA SER A 110 4.58 3.42 4.72
C SER A 110 5.56 4.58 4.89
N LEU A 111 6.69 4.53 4.18
CA LEU A 111 7.69 5.59 4.15
C LEU A 111 7.15 6.85 3.47
N VAL A 112 6.51 6.71 2.31
CA VAL A 112 5.86 7.81 1.58
C VAL A 112 4.85 8.52 2.48
N ARG A 113 3.99 7.75 3.14
CA ARG A 113 2.95 8.27 4.03
C ARG A 113 3.53 9.03 5.24
N ASN A 114 4.62 8.52 5.80
CA ASN A 114 5.36 9.23 6.84
C ASN A 114 5.95 10.55 6.31
N ARG A 115 6.62 10.54 5.16
CA ARG A 115 7.19 11.75 4.55
C ARG A 115 6.14 12.81 4.22
N ILE A 116 4.97 12.42 3.70
CA ILE A 116 3.84 13.33 3.48
C ILE A 116 3.44 13.99 4.81
N SER A 117 3.29 13.19 5.86
CA SER A 117 2.96 13.69 7.20
C SER A 117 4.02 14.67 7.73
N ASP A 118 5.30 14.36 7.54
CA ASP A 118 6.41 15.18 8.04
C ASP A 118 6.48 16.52 7.30
N ILE A 119 6.39 16.53 5.96
CA ILE A 119 6.32 17.74 5.13
C ILE A 119 5.17 18.64 5.56
N ILE A 120 3.99 18.06 5.78
CA ILE A 120 2.82 18.82 6.23
C ILE A 120 3.04 19.40 7.64
N SER A 121 3.60 18.62 8.56
CA SER A 121 3.79 19.05 9.95
C SER A 121 4.86 20.14 10.11
N THR A 122 5.88 20.11 9.26
CA THR A 122 7.03 21.04 9.30
C THR A 122 6.85 22.24 8.38
N ALA A 123 5.84 22.21 7.50
CA ALA A 123 5.69 23.13 6.38
C ALA A 123 6.96 23.21 5.49
N ASP A 124 7.74 22.13 5.45
CA ASP A 124 8.95 22.01 4.62
C ASP A 124 8.57 21.61 3.19
N TYR A 125 8.19 22.61 2.39
CA TYR A 125 7.86 22.45 0.98
C TYR A 125 9.09 22.53 0.07
N ASP A 126 10.26 22.08 0.55
CA ASP A 126 11.46 22.03 -0.29
C ASP A 126 11.19 21.26 -1.60
N GLN A 127 11.55 21.89 -2.71
CA GLN A 127 11.24 21.40 -4.04
C GLN A 127 11.92 20.05 -4.31
N SER A 128 13.13 19.82 -3.77
CA SER A 128 13.84 18.55 -3.94
C SER A 128 13.15 17.42 -3.20
N ASN A 129 12.74 17.67 -1.95
CA ASN A 129 11.97 16.72 -1.14
C ASN A 129 10.65 16.33 -1.80
N LEU A 130 9.91 17.31 -2.31
CA LEU A 130 8.63 17.08 -3.00
C LEU A 130 8.81 16.35 -4.33
N THR A 131 9.82 16.71 -5.12
CA THR A 131 10.14 15.99 -6.37
C THR A 131 10.50 14.53 -6.08
N GLN A 132 11.36 14.26 -5.10
CA GLN A 132 11.73 12.89 -4.75
C GLN A 132 10.53 12.07 -4.25
N LEU A 133 9.67 12.67 -3.43
CA LEU A 133 8.44 12.04 -2.95
C LEU A 133 7.49 11.71 -4.10
N THR A 134 7.31 12.66 -5.03
CA THR A 134 6.46 12.51 -6.21
C THR A 134 6.96 11.40 -7.12
N GLU A 135 8.27 11.33 -7.37
CA GLU A 135 8.88 10.24 -8.14
C GLU A 135 8.70 8.89 -7.43
N THR A 136 8.88 8.84 -6.11
CA THR A 136 8.66 7.61 -5.34
C THR A 136 7.22 7.12 -5.47
N LEU A 137 6.24 8.03 -5.37
CA LEU A 137 4.83 7.74 -5.60
C LEU A 137 4.59 7.24 -7.04
N LYS A 138 5.15 7.92 -8.04
CA LYS A 138 5.06 7.52 -9.45
C LYS A 138 5.59 6.11 -9.67
N CYS A 139 6.81 5.81 -9.21
CA CYS A 139 7.42 4.48 -9.31
C CYS A 139 6.54 3.41 -8.64
N LEU A 140 6.01 3.70 -7.45
CA LEU A 140 5.16 2.77 -6.72
C LEU A 140 3.84 2.48 -7.46
N ARG A 141 3.20 3.51 -8.06
CA ARG A 141 2.03 3.32 -8.92
C ARG A 141 2.36 2.40 -10.09
N LEU A 142 3.46 2.65 -10.80
CA LEU A 142 3.83 1.90 -12.00
C LEU A 142 4.11 0.43 -11.66
N ALA A 143 4.82 0.18 -10.55
CA ALA A 143 5.11 -1.17 -10.09
C ALA A 143 3.82 -1.94 -9.73
N LEU A 144 2.95 -1.34 -8.91
CA LEU A 144 1.67 -1.96 -8.53
C LEU A 144 0.71 -2.10 -9.71
N ARG A 145 0.73 -1.17 -10.67
CA ARG A 145 -0.01 -1.29 -11.92
C ARG A 145 0.47 -2.48 -12.74
N GLY A 146 1.78 -2.73 -12.77
CA GLY A 146 2.38 -3.89 -13.44
C GLY A 146 1.92 -5.24 -12.86
N HIS A 147 1.50 -5.27 -11.59
CA HIS A 147 0.96 -6.48 -10.95
C HIS A 147 -0.49 -6.77 -11.37
N LEU A 148 -1.22 -5.77 -11.89
CA LEU A 148 -2.61 -5.93 -12.28
C LEU A 148 -2.72 -6.45 -13.72
N PRO A 149 -3.48 -7.53 -13.98
CA PRO A 149 -3.69 -8.07 -15.32
C PRO A 149 -4.75 -7.26 -16.09
N ILE A 150 -4.63 -5.93 -16.10
CA ILE A 150 -5.61 -5.01 -16.71
C ILE A 150 -4.92 -4.19 -17.79
N PRO A 151 -5.27 -4.39 -19.07
CA PRO A 151 -4.81 -3.51 -20.14
C PRO A 151 -5.29 -2.07 -19.90
N GLN A 152 -4.47 -1.07 -20.25
CA GLN A 152 -4.75 0.35 -19.96
C GLN A 152 -6.13 0.82 -20.44
N HIS A 153 -6.58 0.35 -21.61
CA HIS A 153 -7.88 0.69 -22.19
C HIS A 153 -9.08 0.06 -21.47
N HIS A 154 -8.87 -0.97 -20.65
CA HIS A 154 -9.93 -1.62 -19.85
C HIS A 154 -10.19 -0.91 -18.50
N PHE A 155 -9.36 0.07 -18.11
CA PHE A 155 -9.68 0.92 -16.94
C PHE A 155 -10.96 1.74 -17.15
N GLY A 156 -11.30 2.08 -18.39
CA GLY A 156 -12.59 2.69 -18.71
C GLY A 156 -13.79 1.78 -18.41
N LEU A 157 -13.62 0.45 -18.57
CA LEU A 157 -14.64 -0.55 -18.26
C LEU A 157 -14.74 -0.84 -16.75
N LEU A 158 -13.65 -0.67 -15.99
CA LEU A 158 -13.73 -0.65 -14.53
C LEU A 158 -14.60 0.51 -14.02
N ARG A 159 -14.48 1.68 -14.64
CA ARG A 159 -15.27 2.87 -14.27
C ARG A 159 -16.76 2.69 -14.50
N SER A 160 -17.16 1.82 -15.45
CA SER A 160 -18.58 1.50 -15.72
C SER A 160 -19.15 0.40 -14.81
N GLY A 161 -18.35 -0.14 -13.88
CA GLY A 161 -18.80 -1.15 -12.91
C GLY A 161 -19.08 -2.52 -13.52
N GLN A 162 -18.72 -2.76 -14.77
CA GLN A 162 -18.91 -4.07 -15.39
C GLN A 162 -17.92 -5.10 -14.80
N PRO A 163 -18.37 -6.36 -14.58
CA PRO A 163 -17.49 -7.41 -14.11
C PRO A 163 -16.42 -7.68 -15.16
N LEU A 164 -15.15 -7.59 -14.76
CA LEU A 164 -14.06 -7.95 -15.65
C LEU A 164 -13.92 -9.48 -15.71
N PRO A 165 -13.76 -10.05 -16.92
CA PRO A 165 -13.41 -11.44 -17.11
C PRO A 165 -11.92 -11.67 -16.82
N ILE A 166 -11.40 -11.15 -15.69
CA ILE A 166 -10.03 -11.44 -15.26
C ILE A 166 -10.05 -12.80 -14.57
N GLU A 167 -9.55 -13.81 -15.26
CA GLU A 167 -9.20 -15.08 -14.65
C GLU A 167 -7.78 -14.95 -14.08
N THR A 168 -7.66 -14.98 -12.75
CA THR A 168 -6.37 -15.05 -12.07
C THR A 168 -6.34 -16.30 -11.19
N PRO A 169 -5.24 -17.07 -11.19
CA PRO A 169 -5.08 -18.20 -10.27
C PRO A 169 -4.99 -17.75 -8.81
N HIS A 170 -4.73 -16.47 -8.54
CA HIS A 170 -4.50 -15.93 -7.19
C HIS A 170 -5.41 -14.72 -6.91
N PRO A 171 -6.73 -14.93 -6.74
CA PRO A 171 -7.69 -13.83 -6.53
C PRO A 171 -7.42 -13.01 -5.26
N VAL A 172 -6.82 -13.61 -4.22
CA VAL A 172 -6.45 -12.88 -3.01
C VAL A 172 -5.27 -11.92 -3.23
N LEU A 173 -4.31 -12.30 -4.08
CA LEU A 173 -3.17 -11.46 -4.43
C LEU A 173 -3.64 -10.27 -5.28
N LEU A 174 -4.47 -10.54 -6.30
CA LEU A 174 -5.12 -9.49 -7.09
C LEU A 174 -5.90 -8.49 -6.22
N CYS A 175 -6.64 -8.99 -5.23
CA CYS A 175 -7.36 -8.13 -4.28
C CYS A 175 -6.37 -7.23 -3.51
N LYS A 176 -5.28 -7.80 -3.00
CA LYS A 176 -4.25 -7.05 -2.27
C LYS A 176 -3.57 -6.00 -3.15
N ASP A 177 -3.15 -6.35 -4.36
CA ASP A 177 -2.49 -5.41 -5.29
C ASP A 177 -3.42 -4.27 -5.67
N ALA A 178 -4.71 -4.56 -5.92
CA ALA A 178 -5.71 -3.54 -6.20
C ALA A 178 -5.90 -2.58 -5.02
N LEU A 179 -5.95 -3.10 -3.78
CA LEU A 179 -6.08 -2.28 -2.58
C LEU A 179 -4.80 -1.49 -2.26
N ALA A 180 -3.63 -2.04 -2.52
CA ALA A 180 -2.35 -1.35 -2.40
C ALA A 180 -2.28 -0.20 -3.39
N TYR A 181 -2.58 -0.45 -4.67
CA TYR A 181 -2.58 0.58 -5.69
C TYR A 181 -3.60 1.69 -5.39
N LEU A 182 -4.81 1.31 -4.97
CA LEU A 182 -5.81 2.26 -4.50
C LEU A 182 -5.28 3.13 -3.35
N SER A 183 -4.53 2.55 -2.42
CA SER A 183 -3.95 3.29 -1.29
C SER A 183 -2.89 4.30 -1.75
N VAL A 184 -2.08 3.96 -2.76
CA VAL A 184 -1.15 4.92 -3.40
C VAL A 184 -1.90 6.09 -4.01
N ASN A 185 -2.99 5.83 -4.74
CA ASN A 185 -3.81 6.89 -5.33
C ASN A 185 -4.40 7.83 -4.28
N ILE A 186 -4.82 7.28 -3.13
CA ILE A 186 -5.30 8.08 -2.00
C ILE A 186 -4.18 8.97 -1.45
N GLU A 187 -2.98 8.43 -1.23
CA GLU A 187 -1.87 9.24 -0.70
C GLU A 187 -1.43 10.33 -1.69
N MET A 188 -1.59 10.11 -2.99
CA MET A 188 -1.39 11.16 -3.99
C MET A 188 -2.45 12.25 -3.93
N LEU A 189 -3.73 11.89 -3.82
CA LEU A 189 -4.79 12.88 -3.64
C LEU A 189 -4.53 13.71 -2.38
N ASN A 190 -4.15 13.06 -1.28
CA ASN A 190 -3.79 13.74 -0.04
C ASN A 190 -2.63 14.73 -0.26
N LEU A 191 -1.58 14.33 -0.97
CA LEU A 191 -0.47 15.23 -1.30
C LEU A 191 -0.94 16.43 -2.13
N LEU A 192 -1.71 16.19 -3.19
CA LEU A 192 -2.22 17.25 -4.08
C LEU A 192 -3.15 18.23 -3.34
N ASP A 193 -4.08 17.73 -2.52
CA ASP A 193 -4.99 18.59 -1.74
C ASP A 193 -4.22 19.45 -0.73
N LYS A 194 -3.17 18.89 -0.10
CA LYS A 194 -2.33 19.62 0.85
C LYS A 194 -1.46 20.67 0.16
N LEU A 195 -0.92 20.37 -1.02
CA LEU A 195 -0.20 21.35 -1.83
C LEU A 195 -1.11 22.46 -2.31
N ARG A 196 -2.36 22.16 -2.70
CA ARG A 196 -3.36 23.16 -3.08
C ARG A 196 -3.63 24.12 -1.93
N TRP A 197 -3.88 23.60 -0.73
CA TRP A 197 -4.11 24.41 0.46
C TRP A 197 -2.88 25.26 0.82
N ALA A 198 -1.67 24.73 0.67
CA ALA A 198 -0.44 25.49 0.86
C ALA A 198 -0.28 26.61 -0.19
N ALA A 199 -0.73 26.39 -1.43
CA ALA A 199 -0.67 27.39 -2.49
C ALA A 199 -1.63 28.57 -2.30
N GLU A 200 -2.78 28.34 -1.64
CA GLU A 200 -3.68 29.43 -1.23
C GLU A 200 -2.99 30.43 -0.27
N SER A 201 -1.98 29.96 0.47
CA SER A 201 -1.19 30.76 1.42
C SER A 201 0.17 31.22 0.85
N ASN A 202 0.62 30.67 -0.28
CA ASN A 202 1.94 30.95 -0.86
C ASN A 202 1.93 30.84 -2.40
N LEU A 203 1.99 32.00 -3.07
CA LEU A 203 2.00 32.13 -4.55
C LEU A 203 3.17 31.37 -5.23
N CYS A 204 4.26 31.09 -4.52
CA CYS A 204 5.40 30.34 -5.07
C CYS A 204 5.11 28.84 -5.27
N MET A 205 4.03 28.32 -4.68
CA MET A 205 3.67 26.89 -4.75
C MET A 205 3.05 26.47 -6.09
N ALA A 206 2.64 27.42 -6.94
CA ALA A 206 2.06 27.11 -8.26
C ALA A 206 3.06 26.38 -9.17
N GLU A 207 4.34 26.74 -9.11
CA GLU A 207 5.41 26.07 -9.85
C GLU A 207 5.65 24.65 -9.29
N THR A 208 5.63 24.50 -7.97
CA THR A 208 5.75 23.20 -7.29
C THR A 208 4.62 22.25 -7.69
N ILE A 209 3.37 22.71 -7.65
CA ILE A 209 2.20 21.94 -8.10
C ILE A 209 2.37 21.55 -9.57
N SER A 210 2.82 22.47 -10.40
CA SER A 210 3.05 22.21 -11.82
C SER A 210 4.11 21.13 -12.06
N ASN A 211 5.21 21.18 -11.31
CA ASN A 211 6.27 20.17 -11.38
C ASN A 211 5.75 18.79 -10.94
N VAL A 212 4.99 18.74 -9.85
CA VAL A 212 4.37 17.51 -9.35
C VAL A 212 3.44 16.89 -10.42
N ILE A 213 2.56 17.71 -11.01
CA ILE A 213 1.67 17.29 -12.09
C ILE A 213 2.47 16.80 -13.31
N CYS A 214 3.53 17.51 -13.69
CA CYS A 214 4.37 17.15 -14.82
C CYS A 214 5.06 15.78 -14.62
N ILE A 215 5.61 15.55 -13.43
CA ILE A 215 6.24 14.26 -13.08
C ILE A 215 5.24 13.13 -13.25
N PHE A 216 4.01 13.29 -12.72
CA PHE A 216 2.98 12.27 -12.85
C PHE A 216 2.56 11.98 -14.30
N ASN A 217 2.44 13.01 -15.13
CA ASN A 217 1.97 12.86 -16.51
C ASN A 217 3.05 12.43 -17.51
N SER A 218 4.33 12.47 -17.12
CA SER A 218 5.47 12.28 -18.03
C SER A 218 5.53 10.92 -18.77
N ASP A 219 4.85 9.89 -18.26
CA ASP A 219 4.80 8.56 -18.91
C ASP A 219 3.45 8.25 -19.59
N GLU A 220 2.40 9.07 -19.35
CA GLU A 220 1.06 8.84 -19.94
C GLU A 220 0.88 9.54 -21.30
N ARG A 221 1.83 10.37 -21.71
CA ARG A 221 1.82 11.10 -22.99
C ARG A 221 3.17 11.01 -23.69
N GLU A 222 3.43 9.93 -24.42
CA GLU A 222 4.36 10.03 -25.55
C GLU A 222 3.72 10.92 -26.62
N GLY A 223 4.05 12.21 -26.54
CA GLY A 223 3.74 13.21 -27.56
C GLY A 223 2.35 13.83 -27.44
N HIS A 224 2.19 14.84 -26.59
CA HIS A 224 1.43 16.06 -26.91
C HIS A 224 1.78 17.18 -25.91
N ASN A 225 1.81 18.40 -26.45
CA ASN A 225 2.41 19.63 -25.93
C ASN A 225 2.32 19.86 -24.41
N LYS A 226 3.43 20.37 -23.85
CA LYS A 226 3.51 21.10 -22.58
C LYS A 226 2.71 22.41 -22.71
N GLU A 227 1.39 22.34 -22.65
CA GLU A 227 0.57 23.54 -22.45
C GLU A 227 0.29 23.76 -20.96
N ILE A 228 0.14 25.04 -20.65
CA ILE A 228 0.16 25.69 -19.34
C ILE A 228 -0.58 24.89 -18.27
N ILE A 229 0.15 24.51 -17.22
CA ILE A 229 -0.37 23.80 -16.05
C ILE A 229 -1.03 24.84 -15.13
N GLY A 230 -2.35 24.89 -15.12
CA GLY A 230 -3.16 25.70 -14.20
C GLY A 230 -4.13 24.83 -13.38
N ASP A 231 -5.01 25.45 -12.60
CA ASP A 231 -6.01 24.79 -11.74
C ASP A 231 -6.85 23.72 -12.48
N ALA A 232 -7.15 23.94 -13.76
CA ALA A 232 -7.86 22.97 -14.59
C ALA A 232 -7.10 21.64 -14.75
N SER A 233 -5.76 21.67 -14.79
CA SER A 233 -4.93 20.47 -14.88
C SER A 233 -4.88 19.71 -13.56
N LEU A 234 -4.83 20.41 -12.43
CA LEU A 234 -4.90 19.83 -11.09
C LEU A 234 -6.26 19.14 -10.89
N GLN A 235 -7.36 19.84 -11.21
CA GLN A 235 -8.70 19.28 -11.09
C GLN A 235 -8.89 18.04 -11.97
N THR A 236 -8.45 18.10 -13.24
CA THR A 236 -8.51 16.94 -14.15
C THR A 236 -7.73 15.74 -13.59
N MET A 237 -6.57 15.98 -12.98
CA MET A 237 -5.77 14.93 -12.35
C MET A 237 -6.49 14.32 -11.13
N GLN A 238 -7.06 15.16 -10.25
CA GLN A 238 -7.82 14.69 -9.09
C GLN A 238 -9.04 13.86 -9.52
N GLU A 239 -9.77 14.31 -10.54
CA GLU A 239 -10.90 13.56 -11.12
C GLU A 239 -10.46 12.21 -11.69
N SER A 240 -9.33 12.17 -12.41
CA SER A 240 -8.78 10.92 -12.95
C SER A 240 -8.38 9.94 -11.85
N LEU A 241 -7.69 10.41 -10.81
CA LEU A 241 -7.29 9.61 -9.65
C LEU A 241 -8.50 9.07 -8.90
N ASN A 242 -9.52 9.90 -8.66
CA ASN A 242 -10.77 9.48 -8.03
C ASN A 242 -11.48 8.39 -8.83
N ALA A 243 -11.58 8.56 -10.14
CA ALA A 243 -12.20 7.57 -11.00
C ALA A 243 -11.39 6.26 -11.05
N GLU A 244 -10.07 6.32 -10.97
CA GLU A 244 -9.21 5.13 -10.83
C GLU A 244 -9.38 4.45 -9.45
N ILE A 245 -9.51 5.21 -8.36
CA ILE A 245 -9.80 4.67 -7.02
C ILE A 245 -11.10 3.87 -7.02
N VAL A 246 -12.17 4.40 -7.61
CA VAL A 246 -13.47 3.71 -7.70
C VAL A 246 -13.37 2.43 -8.55
N ALA A 247 -12.61 2.50 -9.65
CA ALA A 247 -12.31 1.36 -10.51
C ALA A 247 -11.55 0.25 -9.75
N LEU A 248 -10.45 0.60 -9.08
CA LEU A 248 -9.64 -0.31 -8.29
C LEU A 248 -10.42 -0.91 -7.12
N PHE A 249 -11.30 -0.14 -6.49
CA PHE A 249 -12.18 -0.65 -5.44
C PHE A 249 -13.14 -1.71 -5.98
N SER A 250 -13.74 -1.47 -7.14
CA SER A 250 -14.63 -2.43 -7.80
C SER A 250 -13.91 -3.74 -8.13
N LEU A 251 -12.68 -3.64 -8.64
CA LEU A 251 -11.80 -4.78 -8.88
C LEU A 251 -11.49 -5.54 -7.59
N ALA A 252 -11.03 -4.82 -6.56
CA ALA A 252 -10.69 -5.40 -5.27
C ALA A 252 -11.88 -6.15 -4.65
N ARG A 253 -13.09 -5.58 -4.75
CA ARG A 253 -14.33 -6.21 -4.29
C ARG A 253 -14.64 -7.50 -5.04
N GLN A 254 -14.55 -7.51 -6.37
CA GLN A 254 -14.77 -8.71 -7.18
C GLN A 254 -13.71 -9.80 -6.87
N ALA A 255 -12.44 -9.40 -6.79
CA ALA A 255 -11.34 -10.30 -6.46
C ALA A 255 -11.50 -10.89 -5.05
N TYR A 256 -11.89 -10.07 -4.07
CA TYR A 256 -12.18 -10.51 -2.70
C TYR A 256 -13.29 -11.57 -2.67
N GLN A 257 -14.41 -11.31 -3.37
CA GLN A 257 -15.54 -12.25 -3.44
C GLN A 257 -15.13 -13.62 -4.00
N ARG A 258 -14.28 -13.64 -5.04
CA ARG A 258 -13.74 -14.89 -5.61
C ARG A 258 -12.70 -15.54 -4.71
N ALA A 259 -11.96 -14.75 -3.93
CA ALA A 259 -10.93 -15.25 -3.02
C ALA A 259 -11.49 -15.92 -1.76
N ILE A 260 -12.67 -15.51 -1.27
CA ILE A 260 -13.29 -16.08 -0.05
C ILE A 260 -13.36 -17.63 -0.07
N PRO A 261 -13.93 -18.29 -1.10
CA PRO A 261 -14.04 -19.75 -1.09
C PRO A 261 -12.70 -20.47 -1.22
N VAL A 262 -11.68 -19.83 -1.82
CA VAL A 262 -10.38 -20.45 -2.10
C VAL A 262 -9.36 -20.19 -0.99
N SER A 263 -9.47 -19.06 -0.28
CA SER A 263 -8.47 -18.60 0.70
C SER A 263 -9.13 -17.85 1.87
N PRO A 264 -10.04 -18.48 2.62
CA PRO A 264 -10.85 -17.81 3.65
C PRO A 264 -10.01 -17.19 4.77
N LEU A 265 -8.91 -17.83 5.17
CA LEU A 265 -8.02 -17.32 6.21
C LEU A 265 -7.28 -16.05 5.75
N SER A 266 -6.80 -16.02 4.51
CA SER A 266 -6.13 -14.86 3.92
C SER A 266 -7.10 -13.69 3.75
N CYS A 267 -8.33 -13.95 3.30
CA CYS A 267 -9.38 -12.94 3.19
C CYS A 267 -9.75 -12.37 4.55
N ARG A 268 -9.90 -13.23 5.57
CA ARG A 268 -10.18 -12.78 6.94
C ARG A 268 -9.06 -11.92 7.50
N ARG A 269 -7.79 -12.31 7.29
CA ARG A 269 -6.64 -11.51 7.70
C ARG A 269 -6.64 -10.15 7.00
N LEU A 270 -6.89 -10.12 5.70
CA LEU A 270 -6.99 -8.90 4.91
C LEU A 270 -8.08 -7.97 5.47
N ALA A 271 -9.28 -8.52 5.72
CA ALA A 271 -10.39 -7.78 6.31
C ALA A 271 -10.00 -7.14 7.65
N LEU A 272 -9.34 -7.88 8.54
CA LEU A 272 -8.94 -7.37 9.85
C LEU A 272 -7.88 -6.27 9.76
N ILE A 273 -6.91 -6.41 8.84
CA ILE A 273 -5.90 -5.38 8.58
C ILE A 273 -6.57 -4.08 8.12
N TYR A 274 -7.48 -4.16 7.14
CA TYR A 274 -8.17 -2.97 6.63
C TYR A 274 -9.15 -2.38 7.64
N GLN A 275 -9.79 -3.21 8.47
CA GLN A 275 -10.58 -2.73 9.61
C GLN A 275 -9.73 -1.96 10.62
N ALA A 276 -8.52 -2.44 10.90
CA ALA A 276 -7.59 -1.76 11.79
C ALA A 276 -7.05 -0.45 11.20
N LEU A 277 -6.71 -0.44 9.90
CA LEU A 277 -6.33 0.77 9.16
C LEU A 277 -7.42 1.83 9.23
N TYR A 278 -8.68 1.45 8.96
CA TYR A 278 -9.82 2.36 9.05
C TYR A 278 -10.03 2.90 10.46
N ARG A 279 -9.95 2.05 11.49
CA ARG A 279 -10.05 2.53 12.89
C ARG A 279 -8.92 3.49 13.24
N SER A 280 -7.70 3.24 12.77
CA SER A 280 -6.55 4.15 12.96
C SER A 280 -6.84 5.54 12.34
N LEU A 281 -7.40 5.56 11.12
CA LEU A 281 -7.84 6.80 10.46
C LEU A 281 -8.89 7.55 11.30
N GLN A 282 -9.92 6.85 11.77
CA GLN A 282 -10.96 7.45 12.61
C GLN A 282 -10.40 8.02 13.92
N THR A 283 -9.52 7.29 14.61
CA THR A 283 -8.95 7.73 15.89
C THR A 283 -8.07 8.97 15.77
N ARG A 284 -7.49 9.23 14.59
CA ARG A 284 -6.68 10.43 14.33
C ARG A 284 -7.53 11.67 14.06
N GLY A 285 -8.83 11.52 13.81
CA GLY A 285 -9.74 12.64 13.54
C GLY A 285 -9.45 13.37 12.23
N GLU A 286 -8.70 12.76 11.32
CA GLU A 286 -8.32 13.36 10.05
C GLU A 286 -9.39 13.09 8.99
N GLU A 287 -9.57 14.02 8.07
CA GLU A 287 -10.36 13.76 6.86
C GLU A 287 -9.64 12.71 6.00
N PHE A 288 -10.38 11.70 5.55
CA PHE A 288 -9.88 10.65 4.68
C PHE A 288 -10.88 10.38 3.56
N HIS A 289 -10.37 9.86 2.45
CA HIS A 289 -11.18 9.60 1.27
C HIS A 289 -12.39 8.68 1.58
N PRO A 290 -13.61 9.00 1.12
CA PRO A 290 -14.84 8.28 1.49
C PRO A 290 -14.85 6.79 1.08
N ILE A 291 -13.98 6.39 0.15
CA ILE A 291 -13.81 4.98 -0.24
C ILE A 291 -13.45 4.08 0.95
N TRP A 292 -12.80 4.62 1.98
CA TRP A 292 -12.48 3.87 3.20
C TRP A 292 -13.75 3.33 3.89
N HIS A 293 -14.86 4.08 3.88
CA HIS A 293 -16.14 3.59 4.39
C HIS A 293 -16.67 2.41 3.55
N GLN A 294 -16.61 2.52 2.22
CA GLN A 294 -17.06 1.45 1.32
C GLN A 294 -16.19 0.19 1.45
N MET A 295 -14.88 0.36 1.66
CA MET A 295 -13.95 -0.72 1.96
C MET A 295 -14.31 -1.41 3.27
N MET A 296 -14.74 -0.68 4.29
CA MET A 296 -15.22 -1.29 5.54
C MET A 296 -16.48 -2.11 5.33
N GLU A 297 -17.46 -1.58 4.61
CA GLU A 297 -18.70 -2.30 4.30
C GLU A 297 -18.44 -3.59 3.51
N MET A 298 -17.44 -3.58 2.63
CA MET A 298 -17.00 -4.76 1.89
C MET A 298 -16.57 -5.91 2.83
N PHE A 299 -16.00 -5.59 3.99
CA PHE A 299 -15.47 -6.57 4.95
C PHE A 299 -16.43 -6.92 6.09
N VAL A 300 -17.40 -6.06 6.43
CA VAL A 300 -18.30 -6.26 7.58
C VAL A 300 -19.47 -7.19 7.26
N ASN A 301 -19.95 -7.20 6.02
CA ASN A 301 -21.20 -7.87 5.67
C ASN A 301 -21.13 -9.40 5.53
N ARG A 302 -20.06 -10.08 5.98
CA ARG A 302 -19.86 -11.53 5.78
C ARG A 302 -19.06 -12.21 6.89
#